data_AF-A0A961V473-F1
#
_entry.id   AF-A0A961V473-F1
#
_cell.length_a   1.000
_cell.length_b   1.000
_cell.length_c   1.000
_cell.angle_alpha   90.00
_cell.angle_beta   90.00
_cell.angle_gamma   90.00
#
_symmetry.space_group_name_H-M   'P 1'
#
loop_
_entity.id
_entity.type
_entity.pdbx_description
1 polymer ?
#
loop_
_entity_poly.entity_id
_entity_poly.type
_entity_poly.pdbx_seq_one_letter_code
_entity_poly.pdbx_strand_id
1 'polypeptide(L)'
;GMILSDEPGFYKTGAYGIRIENLVLVTPPAEIPDGERAMLGFETLSWCPIDRRLIDSDLLSPVEIAWVDAYHARLAPLLGRLLDDTEKEWLVAATLPLRTPSA
;
A
#
# COMPACT_ATOMS: atom_id res chain seq x y z
N GLY A 1 6.94 -17.31 -9.39
CA GLY A 1 7.74 -17.07 -8.17
C GLY A 1 7.04 -17.65 -6.97
N MET A 2 7.53 -17.37 -5.76
CA MET A 2 6.83 -17.68 -4.51
C MET A 2 5.83 -16.57 -4.18
N ILE A 3 4.66 -16.92 -3.68
CA ILE A 3 3.66 -15.97 -3.16
C ILE A 3 3.67 -16.06 -1.64
N LEU A 4 3.72 -14.92 -0.96
CA LEU A 4 3.70 -14.81 0.50
C LEU A 4 2.68 -13.77 0.95
N SER A 5 2.24 -13.86 2.21
CA SER A 5 1.60 -12.75 2.90
C SER A 5 2.66 -11.81 3.49
N ASP A 6 2.40 -10.50 3.39
CA ASP A 6 3.07 -9.44 4.13
C ASP A 6 2.02 -8.79 5.04
N GLU A 7 2.05 -9.15 6.33
CA GLU A 7 0.90 -8.98 7.23
C GLU A 7 1.24 -8.48 8.65
N PRO A 8 2.04 -7.42 8.83
CA PRO A 8 2.33 -6.89 10.15
C PRO A 8 1.04 -6.49 10.90
N GLY A 9 1.04 -6.72 12.22
CA GLY A 9 -0.11 -6.42 13.07
C GLY A 9 0.25 -6.11 14.52
N PHE A 10 -0.69 -5.45 15.20
CA PHE A 10 -0.63 -5.07 16.61
C PHE A 10 -1.97 -5.33 17.30
N TYR A 11 -1.94 -5.86 18.52
CA TYR A 11 -3.13 -6.21 19.27
C TYR A 11 -3.02 -5.74 20.72
N LYS A 12 -3.99 -4.93 21.15
CA LYS A 12 -4.11 -4.44 22.53
C LYS A 12 -5.26 -5.16 23.24
N THR A 13 -4.92 -6.03 24.18
CA THR A 13 -5.89 -6.83 24.95
C THR A 13 -6.98 -5.97 25.58
N GLY A 14 -8.24 -6.40 25.42
CA GLY A 14 -9.41 -5.69 25.94
C GLY A 14 -9.76 -4.38 25.21
N ALA A 15 -9.08 -4.08 24.09
CA ALA A 15 -9.32 -2.87 23.32
C ALA A 15 -9.49 -3.19 21.82
N TYR A 16 -8.42 -3.10 21.02
CA TYR A 16 -8.47 -3.18 19.56
C TYR A 16 -7.30 -4.00 19.00
N GLY A 17 -7.43 -4.36 17.72
CA GLY A 17 -6.39 -5.00 16.93
C GLY A 17 -6.31 -4.39 15.54
N ILE A 18 -5.12 -4.38 14.97
CA ILE A 18 -4.82 -3.85 13.63
C ILE A 18 -3.92 -4.86 12.93
N ARG A 19 -4.24 -5.18 11.68
CA ARG A 19 -3.37 -5.92 10.76
C ARG A 19 -3.57 -5.33 9.37
N ILE A 20 -2.47 -5.07 8.67
CA ILE A 20 -2.48 -4.63 7.27
C ILE A 20 -1.82 -5.75 6.49
N GLU A 21 -2.54 -6.35 5.54
CA GLU A 21 -2.11 -7.56 4.85
C GLU A 21 -2.21 -7.40 3.33
N ASN A 22 -1.11 -7.69 2.65
CA ASN A 22 -1.07 -7.89 1.20
C ASN A 22 -0.49 -9.25 0.85
N LEU A 23 -0.95 -9.85 -0.24
CA LEU A 23 -0.19 -10.90 -0.91
C LEU A 23 0.85 -10.27 -1.83
N VAL A 24 2.06 -10.81 -1.78
CA VAL A 24 3.21 -10.37 -2.59
C VAL A 24 3.84 -11.55 -3.33
N LEU A 25 4.24 -11.31 -4.58
CA LEU A 25 5.00 -12.24 -5.41
C LEU A 25 6.49 -11.90 -5.35
N VAL A 26 7.34 -12.88 -5.06
CA VAL A 26 8.79 -12.75 -5.22
C VAL A 26 9.13 -12.64 -6.70
N THR A 27 9.72 -11.51 -7.09
CA THR A 27 10.14 -11.22 -8.47
C THR A 27 11.52 -11.80 -8.75
N PRO A 28 11.85 -12.12 -10.03
CA PRO A 28 13.21 -12.48 -10.41
C PRO A 28 14.23 -11.38 -10.03
N PRO A 29 15.50 -11.73 -9.80
CA PRO A 29 16.52 -10.74 -9.47
C PRO A 29 16.65 -9.66 -10.53
N ALA A 30 16.73 -8.40 -10.10
CA ALA A 30 17.00 -7.25 -10.96
C ALA A 30 18.20 -6.45 -10.42
N GLU A 31 18.93 -5.80 -11.33
CA GLU A 31 20.01 -4.87 -10.95
C GLU A 31 19.43 -3.70 -10.13
N ILE A 32 20.10 -3.35 -9.04
CA ILE A 32 19.73 -2.22 -8.20
C ILE A 32 20.84 -1.15 -8.26
N PRO A 33 20.51 0.15 -8.19
CA PRO A 33 21.52 1.21 -8.13
C PRO A 33 22.51 0.96 -7.00
N ASP A 34 23.81 1.08 -7.30
CA ASP A 34 24.91 0.84 -6.37
C ASP A 34 24.97 -0.58 -5.77
N GLY A 35 24.24 -1.54 -6.36
CA GLY A 35 24.26 -2.94 -5.94
C GLY A 35 25.44 -3.73 -6.50
N GLU A 36 26.02 -4.61 -5.68
CA GLU A 36 27.06 -5.55 -6.12
C GLU A 36 26.52 -6.75 -6.90
N ARG A 37 25.20 -6.99 -6.83
CA ARG A 37 24.51 -8.09 -7.53
C ARG A 37 23.04 -7.78 -7.73
N ALA A 38 22.43 -8.46 -8.70
CA ALA A 38 20.98 -8.48 -8.86
C ALA A 38 20.28 -9.01 -7.58
N MET A 39 19.21 -8.34 -7.16
CA MET A 39 18.47 -8.65 -5.94
C MET A 39 17.01 -8.98 -6.25
N LEU A 40 16.45 -9.93 -5.49
CA LEU A 40 15.03 -10.24 -5.53
C LEU A 40 14.21 -9.03 -5.04
N GLY A 41 12.97 -8.93 -5.49
CA GLY A 41 12.02 -7.93 -5.03
C GLY A 41 10.62 -8.51 -4.83
N PHE A 42 9.67 -7.61 -4.60
CA PHE A 42 8.26 -7.95 -4.43
C PHE A 42 7.38 -7.21 -5.41
N GLU A 43 6.37 -7.91 -5.91
CA GLU A 43 5.23 -7.35 -6.63
C GLU A 43 3.95 -7.54 -5.80
N THR A 44 3.22 -6.46 -5.57
CA THR A 44 1.93 -6.48 -4.87
C THR A 44 0.86 -7.15 -5.73
N LEU A 45 0.14 -8.11 -5.13
CA LEU A 45 -1.03 -8.76 -5.74
C LEU A 45 -2.36 -8.28 -5.15
N SER A 46 -2.36 -7.93 -3.86
CA SER A 46 -3.55 -7.39 -3.17
C SER A 46 -3.71 -5.89 -3.45
N TRP A 47 -4.78 -5.52 -4.15
CA TRP A 47 -5.13 -4.13 -4.45
C TRP A 47 -6.42 -3.73 -3.74
N CYS A 48 -6.29 -3.09 -2.58
CA CYS A 48 -7.39 -2.49 -1.84
C CYS A 48 -6.91 -1.23 -1.09
N PRO A 49 -7.77 -0.22 -0.86
CA PRO A 49 -7.31 0.98 -0.18
C PRO A 49 -6.87 0.68 1.26
N ILE A 50 -5.67 1.13 1.62
CA ILE A 50 -5.29 1.31 3.04
C ILE A 50 -6.11 2.48 3.61
N ASP A 51 -6.79 2.28 4.74
CA ASP A 51 -7.69 3.29 5.32
C ASP A 51 -6.93 4.52 5.83
N ARG A 52 -7.02 5.62 5.07
CA ARG A 52 -6.32 6.88 5.35
C ARG A 52 -6.72 7.53 6.67
N ARG A 53 -7.91 7.22 7.20
CA ARG A 53 -8.38 7.79 8.48
C ARG A 53 -7.58 7.27 9.68
N LEU A 54 -6.87 6.15 9.51
CA LEU A 54 -6.08 5.48 10.53
C LEU A 54 -4.57 5.71 10.36
N ILE A 55 -4.16 6.54 9.40
CA ILE A 55 -2.76 6.87 9.16
C ILE A 55 -2.46 8.21 9.83
N ASP A 56 -1.58 8.18 10.82
CA ASP A 56 -0.96 9.38 11.36
C ASP A 56 0.22 9.77 10.44
N SER A 57 0.02 10.77 9.59
CA SER A 57 1.01 11.19 8.59
C SER A 57 2.28 11.77 9.20
N ASP A 58 2.22 12.26 10.44
CA ASP A 58 3.37 12.86 11.12
C ASP A 58 4.38 11.80 11.58
N LEU A 59 3.97 10.52 11.62
CA LEU A 59 4.85 9.38 11.89
C LEU A 59 5.52 8.82 10.63
N LEU A 60 5.12 9.28 9.44
CA LEU A 60 5.64 8.79 8.17
C LEU A 60 6.73 9.71 7.62
N SER A 61 7.77 9.09 7.06
CA SER A 61 8.74 9.79 6.23
C SER A 61 8.12 10.25 4.91
N PRO A 62 8.72 11.23 4.22
CA PRO A 62 8.27 11.64 2.89
C PRO A 62 8.22 10.49 1.87
N VAL A 63 9.12 9.51 1.99
CA VAL A 63 9.17 8.35 1.10
C VAL A 63 7.99 7.40 1.36
N GLU A 64 7.62 7.20 2.63
CA GLU A 64 6.47 6.36 2.99
C GLU A 64 5.14 7.02 2.59
N ILE A 65 5.01 8.34 2.73
CA ILE A 65 3.85 9.09 2.21
C ILE A 65 3.74 8.91 0.70
N ALA A 66 4.84 9.13 -0.03
CA ALA A 66 4.87 8.95 -1.48
C ALA A 66 4.56 7.50 -1.89
N TRP A 67 4.96 6.52 -1.08
CA TRP A 67 4.64 5.11 -1.31
C TRP A 67 3.13 4.84 -1.17
N VAL A 68 2.48 5.34 -0.11
CA VAL A 68 1.02 5.17 0.07
C VAL A 68 0.26 5.84 -1.06
N ASP A 69 0.62 7.07 -1.42
CA ASP A 69 -0.03 7.81 -2.51
C ASP A 69 0.15 7.12 -3.86
N ALA A 70 1.35 6.62 -4.16
CA ALA A 70 1.61 5.87 -5.37
C ALA A 70 0.87 4.53 -5.41
N TYR A 71 0.78 3.83 -4.27
CA TYR A 71 -0.03 2.62 -4.13
C TYR A 71 -1.50 2.92 -4.42
N HIS A 72 -2.08 3.92 -3.75
CA HIS A 72 -3.47 4.36 -3.91
C HIS A 72 -3.80 4.80 -5.34
N ALA A 73 -2.90 5.54 -5.99
CA ALA A 73 -3.08 5.99 -7.37
C ALA A 73 -3.19 4.84 -8.39
N ARG A 74 -2.67 3.64 -8.07
CA ARG A 74 -2.78 2.46 -8.94
C ARG A 74 -4.15 1.80 -8.91
N LEU A 75 -4.96 2.01 -7.86
CA LEU A 75 -6.22 1.27 -7.70
C LEU A 75 -7.26 1.69 -8.74
N ALA A 76 -7.42 2.98 -9.00
CA ALA A 76 -8.40 3.47 -9.97
C ALA A 76 -8.22 2.87 -11.39
N PRO A 77 -7.03 2.88 -12.02
CA PRO A 77 -6.85 2.25 -13.33
C PRO A 77 -6.96 0.72 -13.30
N LEU A 78 -6.61 0.06 -12.18
CA LEU A 78 -6.69 -1.40 -12.06
C LEU A 78 -8.12 -1.90 -11.85
N LEU A 79 -8.87 -1.25 -10.96
CA LEU A 79 -10.17 -1.71 -10.51
C LEU A 79 -11.32 -1.02 -11.24
N GLY A 80 -11.13 0.21 -11.73
CA GLY A 80 -12.22 1.07 -12.19
C GLY A 80 -13.10 0.49 -13.31
N ARG A 81 -12.60 -0.46 -14.12
CA ARG A 81 -13.40 -1.13 -15.15
C ARG A 81 -14.36 -2.19 -14.59
N LEU A 82 -14.13 -2.64 -13.36
CA LEU A 82 -14.90 -3.66 -12.65
C LEU A 82 -15.95 -3.03 -11.71
N LEU A 83 -15.92 -1.71 -11.55
CA LEU A 83 -16.73 -0.96 -10.59
C LEU A 83 -17.84 -0.18 -11.28
N ASP A 84 -18.97 -0.02 -10.59
CA ASP A 84 -20.00 0.96 -10.95
C ASP A 84 -19.58 2.39 -10.58
N ASP A 85 -20.43 3.37 -10.91
CA ASP A 85 -20.08 4.78 -10.70
C ASP A 85 -20.07 5.17 -9.22
N THR A 86 -20.92 4.58 -8.39
CA THR A 86 -20.94 4.82 -6.93
C THR A 86 -19.67 4.26 -6.29
N GLU A 87 -19.26 3.06 -6.70
CA GLU A 87 -18.05 2.40 -6.23
C GLU A 87 -16.77 3.14 -6.68
N LYS A 88 -16.75 3.69 -7.91
CA LYS A 88 -15.65 4.54 -8.38
C LYS A 88 -15.53 5.82 -7.56
N GLU A 89 -16.64 6.50 -7.30
CA GLU A 89 -16.66 7.70 -6.48
C GLU A 89 -16.13 7.41 -5.07
N TRP A 90 -16.56 6.29 -4.48
CA TRP A 90 -16.04 5.83 -3.20
C TRP A 90 -14.54 5.54 -3.26
N LEU A 91 -14.07 4.82 -4.29
CA LEU A 91 -12.66 4.47 -4.44
C LEU A 91 -11.80 5.73 -4.51
N VAL A 92 -12.19 6.72 -5.32
CA VAL A 92 -11.48 7.99 -5.44
C VAL A 92 -11.37 8.70 -4.10
N ALA A 93 -12.46 8.76 -3.33
CA ALA A 93 -12.45 9.38 -2.00
C ALA A 93 -11.54 8.62 -1.02
N ALA A 94 -11.56 7.29 -1.05
CA ALA A 94 -10.73 6.42 -0.22
C ALA A 94 -9.23 6.49 -0.57
N THR A 95 -8.88 6.92 -1.79
CA THR A 95 -7.51 6.93 -2.32
C THR A 95 -6.96 8.33 -2.63
N LEU A 96 -7.55 9.41 -2.10
CA LEU A 96 -6.93 10.74 -2.27
C LEU A 96 -5.53 10.77 -1.61
N PRO A 97 -4.62 11.66 -2.03
CA PRO A 97 -3.30 11.76 -1.40
C PRO A 97 -3.36 12.02 0.12
N LEU A 98 -2.40 11.50 0.86
CA LEU A 98 -2.23 11.84 2.28
C LEU A 98 -1.86 13.31 2.44
N ARG A 99 -2.18 13.88 3.60
CA ARG A 99 -1.73 15.24 3.92
C ARG A 99 -0.22 15.21 4.15
N THR A 100 0.49 16.16 3.58
CA THR A 100 1.89 16.40 3.93
C THR A 100 1.96 16.94 5.37
N PRO A 101 2.90 16.49 6.22
CA PRO A 101 3.03 16.97 7.59
C PRO A 101 3.07 18.49 7.64
N SER A 102 2.40 19.10 8.63
CA SER A 102 2.63 20.50 8.93
C SER A 102 4.05 20.66 9.48
N ALA A 103 4.82 21.57 8.88
CA ALA A 103 6.15 21.95 9.34
C ALA A 103 6.15 22.48 10.78
#